data_AF-A0A2E4I7A8-F1
#
_entry.id   AF-A0A2E4I7A8-F1
#
_cell.length_a   1.000
_cell.length_b   1.000
_cell.length_c   1.000
_cell.angle_alpha   90.00
_cell.angle_beta   90.00
_cell.angle_gamma   90.00
#
_symmetry.space_group_name_H-M   'P 1'
#
loop_
_entity.id
_entity.type
_entity.pdbx_description
1 polymer ?
#
loop_
_entity_poly.entity_id
_entity_poly.type
_entity_poly.pdbx_seq_one_letter_code
_entity_poly.pdbx_strand_id
1 'polypeptide(L)'
;MAKKTVEKKAVEKKGIFETLYDIDVTAHVEKKGSPGNQYDYLKWSVAFRILLQNYPKTTWRVLGQEEMDLGISSEAVKGFVVGTEITVASKDETITRAETLPVTNYANQCIVNPNQMDINTAIKRCYVKTIAHVGLGMRVYENVTYPEDCADPEVKPRAEAKGASSVESPPTALPSVTSVALQAAADELGDQGIPAIGRPKANGKTLTTAQKKAFVQHVMDSNVTQTVAVSLLKKHKYAKTADIPQNRLGFFKSEITRIGQEQKRPTQ
;
A
#
# COMPACT_ATOMS: atom_id res chain seq x y z
N MET A 1 43.97 39.78 -30.06
CA MET A 1 42.91 39.46 -29.08
C MET A 1 42.39 38.06 -29.38
N ALA A 2 42.69 37.07 -28.54
CA ALA A 2 42.25 35.69 -28.75
C ALA A 2 40.77 35.57 -28.34
N LYS A 3 39.91 35.16 -29.29
CA LYS A 3 38.51 34.82 -29.00
C LYS A 3 38.49 33.56 -28.14
N LYS A 4 38.07 33.71 -26.88
CA LYS A 4 37.83 32.61 -25.95
C LYS A 4 36.48 31.98 -26.31
N THR A 5 36.50 30.87 -27.03
CA THR A 5 35.31 30.07 -27.30
C THR A 5 34.83 29.47 -25.98
N VAL A 6 33.66 29.92 -25.50
CA VAL A 6 32.99 29.32 -24.35
C VAL A 6 32.34 28.03 -24.83
N GLU A 7 32.95 26.89 -24.50
CA GLU A 7 32.32 25.58 -24.68
C GLU A 7 31.05 25.51 -23.84
N LYS A 8 29.88 25.48 -24.49
CA LYS A 8 28.62 25.14 -23.84
C LYS A 8 28.68 23.65 -23.47
N LYS A 9 28.99 23.36 -22.21
CA LYS A 9 28.85 22.01 -21.66
C LYS A 9 27.39 21.58 -21.80
N ALA A 10 27.13 20.55 -22.61
CA ALA A 10 25.81 19.98 -22.76
C ALA A 10 25.36 19.45 -21.39
N VAL A 11 24.27 19.98 -20.84
CA VAL A 11 23.67 19.45 -19.62
C VAL A 11 23.04 18.13 -19.98
N GLU A 12 23.63 17.03 -19.52
CA GLU A 12 23.04 15.70 -19.65
C GLU A 12 21.66 15.71 -18.99
N LYS A 13 20.66 15.25 -19.73
CA LYS A 13 19.28 15.18 -19.24
C LYS A 13 19.15 13.98 -18.31
N LYS A 14 18.89 14.24 -17.03
CA LYS A 14 18.66 13.20 -16.01
C LYS A 14 17.37 12.43 -16.29
N GLY A 15 17.37 11.13 -15.99
CA GLY A 15 16.18 10.30 -15.96
C GLY A 15 15.30 10.61 -14.75
N ILE A 16 14.14 9.95 -14.66
CA ILE A 16 13.20 10.10 -13.56
C ILE A 16 13.87 9.76 -12.23
N PHE A 17 14.60 8.65 -12.18
CA PHE A 17 15.25 8.19 -10.96
C PHE A 17 16.29 9.20 -10.47
N GLU A 18 17.24 9.61 -11.32
CA GLU A 18 18.30 10.55 -10.94
C GLU A 18 17.73 11.91 -10.54
N THR A 19 16.68 12.37 -11.23
CA THR A 19 15.98 13.61 -10.89
C THR A 19 15.36 13.55 -9.50
N LEU A 20 14.64 12.48 -9.18
CA LEU A 20 13.99 12.30 -7.88
C LEU A 20 14.99 12.00 -6.76
N TYR A 21 16.04 11.24 -7.07
CA TYR A 21 17.12 10.90 -6.14
C TYR A 21 17.84 12.16 -5.68
N ASP A 22 18.07 13.13 -6.54
CA ASP A 22 18.77 14.38 -6.19
C ASP A 22 17.95 15.39 -5.38
N ILE A 23 16.66 15.15 -5.18
CA ILE A 23 15.84 16.00 -4.32
C ILE A 23 16.23 15.76 -2.86
N ASP A 24 16.75 16.80 -2.21
CA ASP A 24 16.98 16.79 -0.78
C ASP A 24 15.64 16.84 -0.01
N VAL A 25 15.42 15.82 0.82
CA VAL A 25 14.23 15.71 1.68
C VAL A 25 14.58 15.86 3.16
N THR A 26 15.83 16.15 3.52
CA THR A 26 16.33 16.17 4.90
C THR A 26 15.53 17.11 5.79
N ALA A 27 15.11 18.27 5.28
CA ALA A 27 14.26 19.23 6.00
C ALA A 27 12.84 18.71 6.33
N HIS A 28 12.46 17.56 5.78
CA HIS A 28 11.16 16.91 5.97
C HIS A 28 11.26 15.58 6.73
N VAL A 29 12.46 15.19 7.12
CA VAL A 29 12.72 13.98 7.89
C VAL A 29 12.54 14.28 9.38
N GLU A 30 11.75 13.44 10.04
CA GLU A 30 11.50 13.51 11.47
C GLU A 30 12.07 12.26 12.15
N LYS A 31 12.57 12.39 13.39
CA LYS A 31 12.88 11.22 14.21
C LYS A 31 11.59 10.67 14.82
N LYS A 32 11.31 9.39 14.61
CA LYS A 32 10.19 8.66 15.23
C LYS A 32 10.68 7.44 15.98
N GLY A 33 9.92 7.01 16.99
CA GLY A 33 10.23 5.84 17.81
C GLY A 33 10.33 6.19 19.29
N SER A 34 10.65 5.19 20.10
CA SER A 34 10.87 5.36 21.54
C SER A 34 12.30 5.87 21.80
N PRO A 35 12.56 6.53 22.94
CA PRO A 35 13.94 6.81 23.37
C PRO A 35 14.80 5.54 23.33
N GLY A 36 15.93 5.58 22.62
CA GLY A 36 16.82 4.43 22.41
C GLY A 36 16.53 3.57 21.18
N ASN A 37 15.43 3.81 20.46
CA ASN A 37 15.12 3.13 19.19
C ASN A 37 14.41 4.10 18.22
N GLN A 38 15.10 5.17 17.86
CA GLN A 38 14.60 6.19 16.95
C GLN A 38 15.05 5.89 15.51
N TYR A 39 14.18 6.15 14.55
CA TYR A 39 14.44 6.02 13.13
C TYR A 39 14.01 7.27 12.38
N ASP A 40 14.64 7.51 11.23
CA ASP A 40 14.27 8.58 10.33
C ASP A 40 12.97 8.28 9.60
N TYR A 41 12.08 9.26 9.58
CA TYR A 41 10.73 9.13 9.05
C TYR A 41 10.40 10.28 8.11
N LEU A 42 10.18 9.95 6.84
CA LEU A 42 9.59 10.86 5.85
C LEU A 42 8.07 10.65 5.81
N LYS A 43 7.31 11.71 6.11
CA LYS A 43 5.85 11.71 6.05
C LYS A 43 5.36 11.37 4.63
N TRP A 44 4.43 10.42 4.53
CA TRP A 44 3.91 9.95 3.24
C TRP A 44 3.29 11.08 2.40
N SER A 45 2.61 12.03 3.04
CA SER A 45 1.99 13.16 2.35
C SER A 45 3.03 14.13 1.78
N VAL A 46 4.18 14.27 2.44
CA VAL A 46 5.29 15.11 1.97
C VAL A 46 5.98 14.45 0.80
N ALA A 47 6.30 13.16 0.90
CA ALA A 47 6.88 12.38 -0.20
C ALA A 47 5.98 12.46 -1.45
N PHE A 48 4.68 12.23 -1.28
CA PHE A 48 3.75 12.28 -2.40
C PHE A 48 3.59 13.69 -3.00
N ARG A 49 3.53 14.74 -2.16
CA ARG A 49 3.48 16.13 -2.63
C ARG A 49 4.70 16.46 -3.49
N ILE A 50 5.91 16.15 -3.01
CA ILE A 50 7.16 16.42 -3.74
C ILE A 50 7.17 15.64 -5.05
N LEU A 51 6.74 14.37 -5.03
CA LEU A 51 6.65 13.55 -6.24
C LEU A 51 5.72 14.18 -7.27
N LEU A 52 4.52 14.61 -6.89
CA LEU A 52 3.56 15.25 -7.81
C LEU A 52 4.00 16.64 -8.29
N GLN A 53 4.73 17.39 -7.46
CA GLN A 53 5.30 18.67 -7.89
C GLN A 53 6.31 18.51 -9.04
N ASN A 54 6.99 17.36 -9.11
CA ASN A 54 7.94 17.05 -10.18
C ASN A 54 7.30 16.25 -11.33
N TYR A 55 6.40 15.31 -11.00
CA TYR A 55 5.74 14.41 -11.94
C TYR A 55 4.23 14.34 -11.66
N PRO A 56 3.43 15.34 -12.07
CA PRO A 56 2.02 15.47 -11.71
C PRO A 56 1.12 14.38 -12.31
N LYS A 57 1.61 13.66 -13.33
CA LYS A 57 0.90 12.53 -13.96
C LYS A 57 1.16 11.19 -13.27
N THR A 58 1.89 11.18 -12.15
CA THR A 58 2.17 9.96 -11.40
C THR A 58 0.87 9.29 -10.94
N THR A 59 0.80 7.97 -11.10
CA THR A 59 -0.32 7.15 -10.61
C THR A 59 0.21 6.08 -9.68
N TRP A 60 -0.64 5.59 -8.78
CA TRP A 60 -0.30 4.50 -7.88
C TRP A 60 -1.53 3.67 -7.55
N ARG A 61 -1.29 2.42 -7.12
CA ARG A 61 -2.34 1.52 -6.66
C ARG A 61 -1.83 0.58 -5.57
N VAL A 62 -2.78 0.02 -4.82
CA VAL A 62 -2.54 -1.12 -3.93
C VAL A 62 -2.64 -2.39 -4.78
N LEU A 63 -1.67 -3.29 -4.63
CA LEU A 63 -1.63 -4.57 -5.33
C LEU A 63 -2.60 -5.57 -4.69
N GLY A 64 -3.27 -6.37 -5.52
CA GLY A 64 -4.03 -7.52 -5.04
C GLY A 64 -3.12 -8.63 -4.53
N GLN A 65 -3.64 -9.50 -3.65
CA GLN A 65 -2.88 -10.62 -3.10
C GLN A 65 -2.34 -11.58 -4.17
N GLU A 66 -3.08 -11.77 -5.25
CA GLU A 66 -2.67 -12.61 -6.38
C GLU A 66 -1.56 -11.96 -7.25
N GLU A 67 -1.34 -10.65 -7.13
CA GLU A 67 -0.28 -9.91 -7.85
C GLU A 67 1.04 -9.88 -7.06
N MET A 68 1.00 -10.22 -5.75
CA MET A 68 2.16 -10.21 -4.87
C MET A 68 2.79 -11.61 -4.83
N ASP A 69 3.73 -11.88 -5.74
CA ASP A 69 4.57 -13.08 -5.66
C ASP A 69 5.68 -12.86 -4.63
N LEU A 70 5.53 -13.49 -3.46
CA LEU A 70 6.52 -13.40 -2.38
C LEU A 70 7.71 -14.35 -2.60
N GLY A 71 7.71 -15.18 -3.65
CA GLY A 71 8.76 -16.16 -3.91
C GLY A 71 8.87 -17.26 -2.83
N ILE A 72 7.92 -17.34 -1.92
CA ILE A 72 7.89 -18.25 -0.77
C ILE A 72 6.55 -18.98 -0.77
N SER A 73 6.58 -20.31 -0.57
CA SER A 73 5.35 -21.10 -0.39
C SER A 73 4.61 -20.62 0.86
N SER A 74 3.42 -20.07 0.67
CA SER A 74 2.62 -19.37 1.69
C SER A 74 2.22 -20.22 2.91
N GLU A 75 2.41 -21.54 2.86
CA GLU A 75 1.94 -22.48 3.88
C GLU A 75 2.74 -22.40 5.20
N ALA A 76 3.99 -21.88 5.16
CA ALA A 76 4.85 -21.76 6.34
C ALA A 76 4.89 -20.35 6.96
N VAL A 77 4.37 -19.33 6.29
CA VAL A 77 4.50 -17.93 6.70
C VAL A 77 3.19 -17.40 7.26
N LYS A 78 3.14 -17.20 8.58
CA LYS A 78 1.99 -16.59 9.26
C LYS A 78 2.07 -15.07 9.17
N GLY A 79 1.04 -14.43 8.64
CA GLY A 79 0.91 -12.97 8.62
C GLY A 79 0.19 -12.44 7.39
N PHE A 80 0.11 -11.11 7.31
CA PHE A 80 -0.45 -10.40 6.17
C PHE A 80 0.65 -9.60 5.47
N VAL A 81 0.53 -9.50 4.14
CA VAL A 81 1.40 -8.67 3.31
C VAL A 81 0.54 -7.69 2.53
N VAL A 82 1.06 -6.47 2.37
CA VAL A 82 0.48 -5.44 1.51
C VAL A 82 1.47 -5.09 0.42
N GLY A 83 0.99 -4.63 -0.71
CA GLY A 83 1.85 -4.22 -1.83
C GLY A 83 1.34 -2.95 -2.46
N THR A 84 2.27 -2.13 -2.93
CA THR A 84 1.96 -0.90 -3.66
C THR A 84 2.79 -0.82 -4.92
N GLU A 85 2.18 -0.30 -5.98
CA GLU A 85 2.82 -0.06 -7.27
C GLU A 85 2.65 1.41 -7.62
N ILE A 86 3.72 2.02 -8.14
CA ILE A 86 3.74 3.40 -8.61
C ILE A 86 4.23 3.44 -10.04
N THR A 87 3.59 4.27 -10.85
CA THR A 87 4.00 4.56 -12.22
C THR A 87 4.23 6.06 -12.36
N VAL A 88 5.47 6.42 -12.70
CA VAL A 88 5.91 7.80 -12.93
C VAL A 88 6.23 7.96 -14.40
N ALA A 89 5.65 8.98 -15.04
CA ALA A 89 5.85 9.26 -16.45
C ALA A 89 6.38 10.69 -16.66
N SER A 90 7.40 10.80 -17.48
CA SER A 90 7.90 12.05 -18.07
C SER A 90 7.51 12.10 -19.56
N LYS A 91 8.06 13.05 -20.33
CA LYS A 91 7.84 13.08 -21.78
C LYS A 91 8.57 11.96 -22.51
N ASP A 92 9.68 11.47 -21.95
CA ASP A 92 10.63 10.60 -22.65
C ASP A 92 10.84 9.25 -21.94
N GLU A 93 10.30 9.11 -20.73
CA GLU A 93 10.52 7.95 -19.88
C GLU A 93 9.25 7.63 -19.09
N THR A 94 9.00 6.35 -18.86
CA THR A 94 8.00 5.88 -17.89
C THR A 94 8.61 4.75 -17.08
N ILE A 95 8.55 4.87 -15.76
CA ILE A 95 9.01 3.83 -14.84
C ILE A 95 7.85 3.35 -13.98
N THR A 96 7.78 2.04 -13.80
CA THR A 96 6.88 1.40 -12.84
C THR A 96 7.72 0.63 -11.82
N ARG A 97 7.41 0.83 -10.54
CA ARG A 97 8.05 0.14 -9.42
C ARG A 97 6.98 -0.35 -8.47
N ALA A 98 7.22 -1.53 -7.91
CA ALA A 98 6.39 -2.12 -6.89
C ALA A 98 7.22 -2.41 -5.65
N GLU A 99 6.54 -2.53 -4.51
CA GLU A 99 7.11 -3.03 -3.26
C GLU A 99 6.02 -3.82 -2.52
N THR A 100 6.45 -4.77 -1.70
CA THR A 100 5.61 -5.46 -0.73
C THR A 100 6.14 -5.28 0.69
N LEU A 101 5.26 -5.31 1.69
CA LEU A 101 5.64 -5.13 3.09
C LEU A 101 4.78 -6.01 3.99
N PRO A 102 5.36 -6.76 4.94
CA PRO A 102 4.58 -7.42 5.97
C PRO A 102 3.86 -6.39 6.85
N VAL A 103 2.64 -6.73 7.27
CA VAL A 103 1.89 -5.95 8.25
C VAL A 103 2.52 -6.15 9.62
N THR A 104 3.17 -5.11 10.12
CA THR A 104 3.95 -5.12 11.36
C THR A 104 3.52 -4.01 12.33
N ASN A 105 3.71 -4.26 13.63
CA ASN A 105 3.53 -3.24 14.66
C ASN A 105 4.72 -2.25 14.70
N TYR A 106 4.70 -1.31 15.66
CA TYR A 106 5.78 -0.33 15.84
C TYR A 106 7.11 -0.94 16.34
N ALA A 107 7.09 -2.17 16.85
CA ALA A 107 8.28 -2.94 17.22
C ALA A 107 8.76 -3.85 16.07
N ASN A 108 8.29 -3.62 14.84
CA ASN A 108 8.60 -4.41 13.64
C ASN A 108 8.25 -5.90 13.77
N GLN A 109 7.28 -6.26 14.61
CA GLN A 109 6.80 -7.62 14.74
C GLN A 109 5.57 -7.83 13.84
N CYS A 110 5.51 -8.96 13.14
CA CYS A 110 4.38 -9.32 12.30
C CYS A 110 3.09 -9.42 13.10
N ILE A 111 2.02 -8.82 12.59
CA ILE A 111 0.68 -8.90 13.17
C ILE A 111 -0.06 -10.04 12.48
N VAL A 112 -0.41 -11.08 13.24
CA VAL A 112 -1.07 -12.28 12.71
C VAL A 112 -2.52 -12.01 12.32
N ASN A 113 -3.23 -11.16 13.08
CA ASN A 113 -4.63 -10.80 12.85
C ASN A 113 -4.80 -9.27 12.83
N PRO A 114 -4.37 -8.59 11.76
CA PRO A 114 -4.41 -7.14 11.67
C PRO A 114 -5.83 -6.63 11.49
N ASN A 115 -6.13 -5.50 12.11
CA ASN A 115 -7.34 -4.73 11.84
C ASN A 115 -7.14 -3.80 10.63
N GLN A 116 -8.19 -3.08 10.24
CA GLN A 116 -8.16 -2.22 9.06
C GLN A 116 -7.17 -1.03 9.20
N MET A 117 -6.92 -0.55 10.41
CA MET A 117 -5.94 0.50 10.67
C MET A 117 -4.50 -0.02 10.58
N ASP A 118 -4.26 -1.27 11.00
CA ASP A 118 -2.96 -1.94 10.83
C ASP A 118 -2.63 -2.08 9.33
N ILE A 119 -3.61 -2.53 8.54
CA ILE A 119 -3.50 -2.66 7.07
C ILE A 119 -3.25 -1.29 6.43
N ASN A 120 -4.04 -0.27 6.77
CA ASN A 120 -3.86 1.08 6.22
C ASN A 120 -2.47 1.65 6.57
N THR A 121 -2.02 1.45 7.80
CA THR A 121 -0.69 1.88 8.24
C THR A 121 0.41 1.16 7.44
N ALA A 122 0.29 -0.15 7.25
CA ALA A 122 1.21 -0.93 6.43
C ALA A 122 1.21 -0.46 4.97
N ILE A 123 0.04 -0.18 4.38
CA ILE A 123 -0.08 0.36 3.01
C ILE A 123 0.68 1.68 2.90
N LYS A 124 0.54 2.61 3.87
CA LYS A 124 1.29 3.87 3.83
C LYS A 124 2.79 3.68 4.04
N ARG A 125 3.22 2.75 4.89
CA ARG A 125 4.65 2.38 5.05
C ARG A 125 5.23 1.77 3.77
N CYS A 126 4.47 0.92 3.09
CA CYS A 126 4.83 0.31 1.81
C CYS A 126 4.90 1.37 0.70
N TYR A 127 3.89 2.24 0.65
CA TYR A 127 3.78 3.30 -0.35
C TYR A 127 5.00 4.24 -0.38
N VAL A 128 5.49 4.69 0.78
CA VAL A 128 6.68 5.55 0.85
C VAL A 128 7.95 4.82 0.39
N LYS A 129 8.05 3.51 0.62
CA LYS A 129 9.17 2.70 0.08
C LYS A 129 9.07 2.55 -1.43
N THR A 130 7.87 2.34 -1.96
CA THR A 130 7.66 2.33 -3.42
C THR A 130 8.02 3.68 -4.05
N ILE A 131 7.76 4.80 -3.37
CA ILE A 131 8.23 6.14 -3.79
C ILE A 131 9.77 6.21 -3.76
N ALA A 132 10.42 5.63 -2.76
CA ALA A 132 11.88 5.57 -2.71
C ALA A 132 12.48 4.73 -3.85
N HIS A 133 11.80 3.66 -4.29
CA HIS A 133 12.21 2.86 -5.45
C HIS A 133 12.20 3.62 -6.78
N VAL A 134 11.47 4.74 -6.88
CA VAL A 134 11.57 5.66 -8.03
C VAL A 134 12.59 6.79 -7.81
N GLY A 135 13.30 6.80 -6.69
CA GLY A 135 14.42 7.70 -6.37
C GLY A 135 14.16 8.63 -5.19
N LEU A 136 12.92 9.05 -4.98
CA LEU A 136 12.61 10.12 -4.01
C LEU A 136 12.75 9.63 -2.56
N GLY A 137 13.70 10.22 -1.84
CA GLY A 137 13.93 9.90 -0.43
C GLY A 137 14.68 8.59 -0.19
N MET A 138 15.30 8.01 -1.23
CA MET A 138 16.14 6.81 -1.10
C MET A 138 17.26 6.99 -0.06
N ARG A 139 17.87 8.19 0.00
CA ARG A 139 18.92 8.55 0.98
C ARG A 139 18.50 8.41 2.45
N VAL A 140 17.20 8.46 2.74
CA VAL A 140 16.68 8.21 4.10
C VAL A 140 16.92 6.76 4.51
N TYR A 141 16.91 5.83 3.57
CA TYR A 141 17.13 4.40 3.80
C TYR A 141 18.61 3.99 3.73
N GLU A 142 19.43 4.72 2.97
CA GLU A 142 20.87 4.47 2.83
C GLU A 142 21.66 4.79 4.10
N ASN A 143 21.21 5.80 4.87
CA ASN A 143 21.89 6.25 6.07
C ASN A 143 21.24 5.71 7.36
N VAL A 144 20.42 4.66 7.27
CA VAL A 144 19.85 4.00 8.45
C VAL A 144 20.94 3.21 9.14
N THR A 145 21.37 3.70 10.30
CA THR A 145 22.20 2.92 11.22
C THR A 145 21.30 1.86 11.85
N TYR A 146 21.50 0.58 11.53
CA TYR A 146 20.78 -0.49 12.19
C TYR A 146 21.42 -0.73 13.56
N PRO A 147 20.64 -1.04 14.63
CA PRO A 147 21.19 -1.33 15.96
C PRO A 147 22.21 -2.48 15.98
N GLU A 148 22.30 -3.25 14.91
CA GLU A 148 23.20 -4.39 14.70
C GLU A 148 24.65 -3.94 14.47
N ASP A 149 24.86 -2.68 14.06
CA ASP A 149 26.19 -2.06 13.97
C ASP A 149 26.73 -1.62 15.35
N CYS A 150 25.98 -1.86 16.43
CA CYS A 150 26.35 -1.58 17.82
C CYS A 150 26.24 -2.86 18.68
N ALA A 151 27.26 -3.72 18.56
CA ALA A 151 27.56 -4.87 19.42
C ALA A 151 26.48 -5.97 19.50
N ASP A 152 26.85 -7.14 18.96
CA ASP A 152 26.15 -8.42 19.06
C ASP A 152 25.99 -8.89 20.52
N PRO A 153 24.76 -9.10 21.03
CA PRO A 153 24.54 -9.92 22.21
C PRO A 153 23.59 -11.08 21.86
N GLU A 154 24.16 -12.28 21.77
CA GLU A 154 23.53 -13.60 21.81
C GLU A 154 21.99 -13.62 21.90
N VAL A 155 21.35 -14.08 20.82
CA VAL A 155 19.91 -14.36 20.75
C VAL A 155 19.52 -15.39 21.81
N LYS A 156 18.93 -14.92 22.92
CA LYS A 156 18.18 -15.79 23.84
C LYS A 156 16.74 -15.97 23.33
N PRO A 157 16.17 -17.19 23.37
CA PRO A 157 14.80 -17.43 22.90
C PRO A 157 13.80 -16.58 23.69
N ARG A 158 13.00 -15.78 22.99
CA ARG A 158 11.97 -14.92 23.58
C ARG A 158 10.85 -15.77 24.17
N ALA A 159 10.78 -15.81 25.50
CA ALA A 159 9.71 -16.44 26.25
C ALA A 159 8.33 -15.80 25.93
N GLU A 160 7.32 -16.66 25.86
CA GLU A 160 5.92 -16.31 25.58
C GLU A 160 5.34 -15.46 26.71
N ALA A 161 4.82 -14.27 26.37
CA ALA A 161 4.13 -13.41 27.33
C ALA A 161 2.64 -13.74 27.39
N LYS A 162 2.23 -14.38 28.49
CA LYS A 162 0.84 -14.44 28.98
C LYS A 162 0.48 -13.11 29.65
N GLY A 163 -0.79 -12.71 29.49
CA GLY A 163 -1.50 -11.82 30.44
C GLY A 163 -1.72 -10.39 29.96
N ALA A 164 -2.87 -10.15 29.32
CA ALA A 164 -3.45 -8.82 29.22
C ALA A 164 -4.42 -8.62 30.38
N SER A 165 -4.20 -7.57 31.19
CA SER A 165 -5.22 -7.03 32.09
C SER A 165 -5.42 -5.54 31.82
N SER A 166 -6.69 -5.17 31.93
CA SER A 166 -7.40 -3.92 31.64
C SER A 166 -6.80 -2.63 32.24
N VAL A 167 -6.94 -1.49 31.53
CA VAL A 167 -7.50 -0.24 32.12
C VAL A 167 -8.13 0.71 31.06
N GLU A 168 -9.42 1.03 31.28
CA GLU A 168 -10.25 2.23 31.03
C GLU A 168 -10.33 3.02 29.70
N SER A 169 -11.57 3.44 29.40
CA SER A 169 -12.00 4.50 28.45
C SER A 169 -12.69 5.65 29.24
N PRO A 170 -13.22 6.71 28.60
CA PRO A 170 -12.58 7.95 28.11
C PRO A 170 -13.09 9.22 28.88
N PRO A 171 -12.73 10.45 28.46
CA PRO A 171 -13.83 11.42 28.25
C PRO A 171 -13.69 12.35 27.03
N THR A 172 -14.78 12.38 26.24
CA THR A 172 -15.64 13.53 25.85
C THR A 172 -15.09 14.83 25.20
N ALA A 173 -15.49 14.99 23.92
CA ALA A 173 -16.03 16.16 23.17
C ALA A 173 -15.21 17.44 22.79
N LEU A 174 -14.97 17.56 21.46
CA LEU A 174 -15.29 18.65 20.47
C LEU A 174 -14.87 20.13 20.73
N PRO A 175 -14.37 20.86 19.68
CA PRO A 175 -15.28 21.37 18.65
C PRO A 175 -14.80 21.32 17.18
N SER A 176 -15.81 21.46 16.31
CA SER A 176 -15.79 21.72 14.87
C SER A 176 -14.92 22.93 14.47
N VAL A 177 -14.13 22.77 13.41
CA VAL A 177 -13.77 23.87 12.50
C VAL A 177 -14.06 23.43 11.06
N THR A 178 -15.22 23.87 10.57
CA THR A 178 -15.54 23.95 9.15
C THR A 178 -14.75 25.09 8.52
N SER A 179 -14.34 24.94 7.24
CA SER A 179 -13.82 25.96 6.31
C SER A 179 -12.46 26.58 6.71
N VAL A 180 -11.43 26.65 5.86
CA VAL A 180 -11.32 27.34 4.57
C VAL A 180 -10.03 26.82 3.91
N ALA A 181 -10.13 26.21 2.71
CA ALA A 181 -9.07 26.13 1.67
C ALA A 181 -9.36 25.10 0.55
N LEU A 182 -10.63 24.86 0.19
CA LEU A 182 -10.96 24.05 -1.00
C LEU A 182 -11.86 24.78 -2.02
N GLN A 183 -12.23 26.03 -1.75
CA GLN A 183 -13.19 26.77 -2.59
C GLN A 183 -12.53 27.80 -3.53
N ALA A 184 -11.20 27.93 -3.56
CA ALA A 184 -10.52 28.89 -4.42
C ALA A 184 -9.84 28.28 -5.67
N ALA A 185 -9.91 26.95 -5.85
CA ALA A 185 -9.30 26.27 -7.00
C ALA A 185 -10.33 25.71 -8.00
N ALA A 186 -11.64 25.86 -7.72
CA ALA A 186 -12.70 25.30 -8.56
C ALA A 186 -13.13 26.23 -9.71
N ASP A 187 -12.76 27.51 -9.69
CA ASP A 187 -13.33 28.52 -10.60
C ASP A 187 -12.41 28.94 -11.77
N GLU A 188 -11.22 28.34 -11.94
CA GLU A 188 -10.26 28.80 -12.99
C GLU A 188 -9.79 27.74 -14.00
N LEU A 189 -10.36 26.54 -14.02
CA LEU A 189 -10.08 25.55 -15.07
C LEU A 189 -11.39 25.01 -15.65
N GLY A 190 -11.83 25.67 -16.71
CA GLY A 190 -13.01 25.31 -17.48
C GLY A 190 -13.00 23.85 -17.96
N ASP A 191 -14.17 23.24 -17.83
CA ASP A 191 -14.75 22.15 -18.62
C ASP A 191 -13.80 21.29 -19.48
N GLN A 192 -12.85 20.63 -18.82
CA GLN A 192 -12.21 19.41 -19.32
C GLN A 192 -12.29 18.41 -18.17
N GLY A 193 -13.34 17.58 -18.21
CA GLY A 193 -13.69 16.64 -17.16
C GLY A 193 -12.46 15.90 -16.61
N ILE A 194 -12.22 16.07 -15.32
CA ILE A 194 -11.33 15.18 -14.56
C ILE A 194 -11.87 13.76 -14.79
N PRO A 195 -11.12 12.84 -15.40
CA PRO A 195 -11.57 11.46 -15.45
C PRO A 195 -11.69 11.00 -14.01
N ALA A 196 -12.92 10.72 -13.58
CA ALA A 196 -13.16 9.97 -12.37
C ALA A 196 -12.20 8.78 -12.36
N ILE A 197 -11.61 8.44 -11.21
CA ILE A 197 -10.96 7.15 -11.00
C ILE A 197 -12.07 6.09 -11.12
N GLY A 198 -12.45 5.81 -12.36
CA GLY A 198 -13.37 4.78 -12.73
C GLY A 198 -12.65 3.48 -12.48
N ARG A 199 -13.16 2.70 -11.53
CA ARG A 199 -12.90 1.26 -11.46
C ARG A 199 -12.83 0.72 -12.89
N PRO A 200 -11.76 -0.01 -13.28
CA PRO A 200 -11.58 -0.45 -14.66
C PRO A 200 -12.86 -1.07 -15.20
N LYS A 201 -13.33 -0.54 -16.35
CA LYS A 201 -14.48 -1.08 -17.08
C LYS A 201 -14.18 -2.53 -17.46
N ALA A 202 -15.21 -3.37 -17.38
CA ALA A 202 -15.15 -4.82 -17.49
C ALA A 202 -14.65 -5.29 -18.87
N ASN A 203 -13.34 -5.50 -19.01
CA ASN A 203 -12.74 -6.26 -20.12
C ASN A 203 -12.03 -7.54 -19.63
N GLY A 204 -12.53 -8.14 -18.55
CA GLY A 204 -12.01 -9.41 -18.04
C GLY A 204 -12.60 -10.60 -18.81
N LYS A 205 -11.76 -11.49 -19.34
CA LYS A 205 -12.20 -12.80 -19.86
C LYS A 205 -13.11 -13.48 -18.83
N THR A 206 -14.18 -14.13 -19.30
CA THR A 206 -15.07 -14.93 -18.46
C THR A 206 -14.33 -16.13 -17.87
N LEU A 207 -14.73 -16.57 -16.68
CA LEU A 207 -14.15 -17.73 -16.00
C LEU A 207 -14.20 -19.00 -16.87
N THR A 208 -13.11 -19.77 -16.85
CA THR A 208 -13.07 -21.13 -17.41
C THR A 208 -13.93 -22.09 -16.58
N THR A 209 -14.28 -23.24 -17.15
CA THR A 209 -15.04 -24.30 -16.46
C THR A 209 -14.33 -24.78 -15.19
N ALA A 210 -12.99 -24.91 -15.24
CA ALA A 210 -12.18 -25.30 -14.09
C ALA A 210 -12.27 -24.27 -12.95
N GLN A 211 -12.21 -22.97 -13.28
CA GLN A 211 -12.29 -21.90 -12.29
C GLN A 211 -13.68 -21.76 -11.68
N LYS A 212 -14.74 -22.00 -12.47
CA LYS A 212 -16.11 -22.09 -11.94
C LYS A 212 -16.25 -23.22 -10.93
N LYS A 213 -15.71 -24.41 -11.25
CA LYS A 213 -15.71 -25.57 -10.35
C LYS A 213 -14.91 -25.28 -9.07
N ALA A 214 -13.73 -24.70 -9.20
CA ALA A 214 -12.89 -24.33 -8.06
C ALA A 214 -13.53 -23.28 -7.16
N PHE A 215 -14.28 -22.32 -7.72
CA PHE A 215 -15.01 -21.33 -6.93
C PHE A 215 -16.15 -21.97 -6.12
N VAL A 216 -16.92 -22.88 -6.75
CA VAL A 216 -17.98 -23.62 -6.05
C VAL A 216 -17.40 -24.47 -4.93
N GLN A 217 -16.26 -25.14 -5.18
CA GLN A 217 -15.57 -25.92 -4.15
C GLN A 217 -15.12 -25.03 -2.97
N HIS A 218 -14.52 -23.86 -3.26
CA HIS A 218 -14.08 -22.91 -2.23
C HIS A 218 -15.23 -22.40 -1.34
N VAL A 219 -16.42 -22.22 -1.90
CA VAL A 219 -17.63 -21.87 -1.13
C VAL A 219 -17.99 -22.98 -0.15
N MET A 220 -17.95 -24.24 -0.58
CA MET A 220 -18.20 -25.40 0.27
C MET A 220 -17.14 -25.53 1.37
N ASP A 221 -15.86 -25.41 1.01
CA ASP A 221 -14.72 -25.55 1.94
C ASP A 221 -14.72 -24.43 2.99
N SER A 222 -15.23 -23.25 2.65
CA SER A 222 -15.37 -22.12 3.57
C SER A 222 -16.58 -22.24 4.51
N ASN A 223 -17.35 -23.34 4.45
CA ASN A 223 -18.57 -23.56 5.23
C ASN A 223 -19.63 -22.46 5.03
N VAL A 224 -19.68 -21.87 3.82
CA VAL A 224 -20.66 -20.85 3.44
C VAL A 224 -21.72 -21.47 2.55
N THR A 225 -23.00 -21.21 2.82
CA THR A 225 -24.08 -21.74 2.00
C THR A 225 -24.10 -21.08 0.61
N GLN A 226 -24.55 -21.83 -0.40
CA GLN A 226 -24.64 -21.34 -1.78
C GLN A 226 -25.57 -20.10 -1.89
N THR A 227 -26.60 -20.01 -1.05
CA THR A 227 -27.50 -18.84 -0.95
C THR A 227 -26.75 -17.57 -0.52
N VAL A 228 -25.85 -17.67 0.45
CA VAL A 228 -25.05 -16.53 0.92
C VAL A 228 -24.05 -16.10 -0.15
N ALA A 229 -23.41 -17.06 -0.82
CA ALA A 229 -22.52 -16.76 -1.94
C ALA A 229 -23.25 -16.05 -3.10
N VAL A 230 -24.45 -16.50 -3.47
CA VAL A 230 -25.27 -15.84 -4.50
C VAL A 230 -25.73 -14.44 -4.06
N SER A 231 -26.04 -14.25 -2.77
CA SER A 231 -26.42 -12.93 -2.24
C SER A 231 -25.26 -11.93 -2.30
N LEU A 232 -24.03 -12.40 -2.01
CA LEU A 232 -22.81 -11.61 -2.19
C LEU A 232 -22.60 -11.21 -3.66
N LEU A 233 -22.80 -12.13 -4.60
CA LEU A 233 -22.70 -11.82 -6.04
C LEU A 233 -23.71 -10.75 -6.47
N LYS A 234 -24.97 -10.90 -6.05
CA LYS A 234 -26.04 -9.93 -6.34
C LYS A 234 -25.73 -8.54 -5.78
N LYS A 235 -25.18 -8.46 -4.56
CA LYS A 235 -24.72 -7.18 -3.95
C LYS A 235 -23.69 -6.47 -4.83
N HIS A 236 -22.88 -7.22 -5.57
CA HIS A 236 -21.87 -6.71 -6.49
C HIS A 236 -22.33 -6.63 -7.96
N LYS A 237 -23.65 -6.74 -8.21
CA LYS A 237 -24.28 -6.66 -9.54
C LYS A 237 -23.93 -7.84 -10.48
N TYR A 238 -23.68 -9.03 -9.92
CA TYR A 238 -23.51 -10.26 -10.69
C TYR A 238 -24.66 -11.23 -10.40
N ALA A 239 -25.28 -11.78 -11.45
CA ALA A 239 -26.42 -12.68 -11.30
C ALA A 239 -25.98 -14.12 -11.00
N LYS A 240 -24.88 -14.57 -11.62
CA LYS A 240 -24.34 -15.92 -11.50
C LYS A 240 -22.81 -15.90 -11.38
N THR A 241 -22.24 -17.01 -10.93
CA THR A 241 -20.78 -17.22 -10.88
C THR A 241 -20.13 -17.12 -12.26
N ALA A 242 -20.87 -17.44 -13.32
CA ALA A 242 -20.40 -17.30 -14.69
C ALA A 242 -20.16 -15.85 -15.13
N ASP A 243 -20.80 -14.88 -14.46
CA ASP A 243 -20.70 -13.46 -14.79
C ASP A 243 -19.53 -12.77 -14.08
N ILE A 244 -18.83 -13.48 -13.20
CA ILE A 244 -17.67 -12.97 -12.46
C ILE A 244 -16.50 -12.84 -13.45
N PRO A 245 -15.94 -11.62 -13.63
CA PRO A 245 -14.72 -11.43 -14.40
C PRO A 245 -13.55 -12.17 -13.75
N GLN A 246 -12.64 -12.74 -14.55
CA GLN A 246 -11.47 -13.47 -14.05
C GLN A 246 -10.70 -12.69 -12.97
N ASN A 247 -10.45 -11.41 -13.21
CA ASN A 247 -9.73 -10.51 -12.31
C ASN A 247 -10.49 -10.16 -11.01
N ARG A 248 -11.72 -10.64 -10.85
CA ARG A 248 -12.54 -10.44 -9.65
C ARG A 248 -12.73 -11.74 -8.86
N LEU A 249 -12.21 -12.86 -9.34
CA LEU A 249 -12.34 -14.15 -8.69
C LEU A 249 -11.71 -14.16 -7.28
N GLY A 250 -10.49 -13.63 -7.16
CA GLY A 250 -9.78 -13.54 -5.87
C GLY A 250 -10.54 -12.74 -4.82
N PHE A 251 -11.12 -11.60 -5.21
CA PHE A 251 -11.98 -10.79 -4.33
C PHE A 251 -13.15 -11.61 -3.75
N PHE A 252 -13.87 -12.35 -4.60
CA PHE A 252 -15.01 -13.14 -4.13
C PHE A 252 -14.58 -14.34 -3.27
N LYS A 253 -13.43 -14.97 -3.57
CA LYS A 253 -12.88 -16.02 -2.70
C LYS A 253 -12.54 -15.48 -1.31
N SER A 254 -11.91 -14.32 -1.23
CA SER A 254 -11.56 -13.67 0.04
C SER A 254 -12.80 -13.31 0.87
N GLU A 255 -13.82 -12.71 0.24
CA GLU A 255 -15.08 -12.38 0.93
C GLU A 255 -15.82 -13.63 1.42
N ILE A 256 -15.83 -14.71 0.65
CA ILE A 256 -16.42 -15.99 1.07
C ILE A 256 -15.67 -16.57 2.27
N THR A 257 -14.34 -16.52 2.26
CA THR A 257 -13.52 -16.96 3.41
C THR A 257 -13.81 -16.12 4.65
N ARG A 258 -13.92 -14.79 4.51
CA ARG A 258 -14.27 -13.88 5.61
C ARG A 258 -15.64 -14.21 6.21
N ILE A 259 -16.66 -14.41 5.36
CA ILE A 259 -18.02 -14.78 5.79
C ILE A 259 -18.01 -16.13 6.53
N GLY A 260 -17.26 -17.11 6.02
CA GLY A 260 -17.13 -18.41 6.68
C GLY A 260 -16.48 -18.32 8.07
N GLN A 261 -15.47 -17.46 8.22
CA GLN A 261 -14.84 -17.18 9.51
C GLN A 261 -15.77 -16.42 10.48
N GLU A 262 -16.60 -15.51 9.96
CA GLU A 262 -17.62 -14.79 10.74
C GLU A 262 -18.69 -15.72 11.29
N GLN A 263 -19.16 -16.69 10.51
CA GLN A 263 -20.17 -17.66 10.94
C GLN A 263 -19.64 -18.68 11.96
N LYS A 264 -18.32 -18.87 12.05
CA LYS A 264 -17.66 -19.75 13.03
C LYS A 264 -17.36 -19.10 14.37
N ARG A 265 -17.52 -17.77 14.50
CA ARG A 265 -17.33 -17.11 15.79
C ARG A 265 -18.51 -17.43 16.72
N PRO A 266 -18.28 -17.93 17.94
CA PRO A 266 -19.36 -18.04 18.92
C PRO A 266 -19.89 -16.64 19.20
N THR A 267 -21.21 -16.47 19.07
CA THR A 267 -21.92 -15.25 19.46
C THR A 267 -21.62 -15.00 20.93
N GLN A 268 -20.90 -13.93 21.24
CA GLN A 268 -20.79 -13.41 22.61
C GLN A 268 -22.11 -12.75 23.02
#